data_AF-A0A1J0A3A8-F1
#
_entry.id   AF-A0A1J0A3A8-F1
#
_cell.length_a   1.000
_cell.length_b   1.000
_cell.length_c   1.000
_cell.angle_alpha   90.00
_cell.angle_beta   90.00
_cell.angle_gamma   90.00
#
_symmetry.space_group_name_H-M   'P 1'
#
loop_
_entity.id
_entity.type
_entity.pdbx_description
1 polymer ?
#
loop_
_entity_poly.entity_id
_entity_poly.type
_entity_poly.pdbx_seq_one_letter_code
_entity_poly.pdbx_strand_id
1 'polypeptide(L)'
;MNKEHFLIELKLYLNQLSKEERQAILDAYIQIFDEKSALGLSEYEITQALPSPKNIAQNILEKLGLTFDTQSDYEDDWIEITHDTTYQDEAYNKYIPHNSRMNRLFEMLGITLLNIIFMIWVILLIAIILMSGWLVIGIFLASPLFSLFILGTAISTYAWFQFFVSLILLGIGLLGFIIIRPITKGAFKLFMIYHQWCWSVLKGGSTK
;
A
#
# COMPACT_ATOMS: atom_id res chain seq x y z
N MET A 1 -31.16 15.95 -32.08
CA MET A 1 -30.48 14.89 -31.28
C MET A 1 -31.39 13.67 -31.20
N ASN A 2 -30.86 12.51 -30.81
CA ASN A 2 -31.68 11.35 -30.48
C ASN A 2 -32.18 11.43 -29.01
N LYS A 3 -33.32 10.79 -28.67
CA LYS A 3 -33.89 10.72 -27.31
C LYS A 3 -32.86 10.28 -26.28
N GLU A 4 -32.07 9.25 -26.59
CA GLU A 4 -31.03 8.74 -25.69
C GLU A 4 -29.95 9.79 -25.40
N HIS A 5 -29.49 10.49 -26.45
CA HIS A 5 -28.47 11.52 -26.33
C HIS A 5 -28.96 12.69 -25.47
N PHE A 6 -30.22 13.10 -25.63
CA PHE A 6 -30.85 14.14 -24.82
C PHE A 6 -30.91 13.76 -23.34
N LEU A 7 -31.31 12.52 -23.02
CA LEU A 7 -31.43 12.05 -21.63
C LEU A 7 -30.07 11.87 -20.95
N ILE A 8 -29.04 11.44 -21.69
CA ILE A 8 -27.68 11.31 -21.17
C ILE A 8 -27.13 12.68 -20.79
N GLU A 9 -27.30 13.67 -21.67
CA GLU A 9 -26.82 15.04 -21.43
C GLU A 9 -27.56 15.71 -20.27
N LEU A 10 -28.89 15.54 -20.19
CA LEU A 10 -29.68 16.02 -19.06
C LEU A 10 -29.25 15.36 -17.74
N LYS A 11 -28.99 14.05 -17.73
CA LYS A 11 -28.50 13.33 -16.54
C LYS A 11 -27.14 13.84 -16.09
N LEU A 12 -26.27 14.21 -17.02
CA LEU A 12 -24.95 14.77 -16.73
C LEU A 12 -25.08 16.13 -16.03
N TYR A 13 -25.93 17.02 -16.56
CA TYR A 13 -26.15 18.34 -15.95
C TYR A 13 -26.88 18.28 -14.60
N LEU A 14 -27.66 17.24 -14.33
CA LEU A 14 -28.35 17.02 -13.06
C LEU A 14 -27.52 16.21 -12.03
N ASN A 15 -26.21 16.07 -12.21
CA ASN A 15 -25.38 15.26 -11.31
C ASN A 15 -25.28 15.81 -9.86
N GLN A 16 -25.65 17.07 -9.66
CA GLN A 16 -25.67 17.71 -8.34
C GLN A 16 -26.89 17.30 -7.49
N LEU A 17 -27.90 16.67 -8.08
CA LEU A 17 -29.13 16.24 -7.41
C LEU A 17 -29.00 14.85 -6.80
N SER A 18 -29.85 14.56 -5.80
CA SER A 18 -29.92 13.20 -5.25
C SER A 18 -30.34 12.21 -6.34
N LYS A 19 -29.97 10.93 -6.17
CA LYS A 19 -30.27 9.88 -7.15
C LYS A 19 -31.77 9.75 -7.41
N GLU A 20 -32.60 9.98 -6.40
CA GLU A 20 -34.06 9.89 -6.46
C GLU A 20 -34.66 11.06 -7.24
N GLU A 21 -34.25 12.30 -6.93
CA GLU A 21 -34.75 13.50 -7.62
C GLU A 21 -34.34 13.51 -9.11
N ARG A 22 -33.09 13.13 -9.40
CA ARG A 22 -32.60 13.02 -10.77
C ARG A 22 -33.40 11.98 -11.57
N GLN A 23 -33.74 10.85 -10.96
CA GLN A 23 -34.53 9.82 -11.64
C GLN A 23 -35.96 10.30 -11.91
N ALA A 24 -36.60 10.95 -10.93
CA ALA A 24 -37.94 11.50 -11.10
C ALA A 24 -38.02 12.54 -12.24
N ILE A 25 -36.99 13.37 -12.39
CA ILE A 25 -36.90 14.34 -13.50
C ILE A 25 -36.73 13.61 -14.84
N LEU A 26 -35.83 12.63 -14.92
CA LEU A 26 -35.62 11.87 -16.16
C LEU A 26 -36.89 11.12 -16.58
N ASP A 27 -37.61 10.52 -15.63
CA ASP A 27 -38.86 9.80 -15.89
C ASP A 27 -39.96 10.74 -16.42
N ALA A 28 -40.05 11.96 -15.90
CA ALA A 28 -40.98 12.98 -16.41
C ALA A 28 -40.68 13.35 -17.88
N TYR A 29 -39.41 13.51 -18.25
CA TYR A 29 -39.04 13.79 -19.63
C TYR A 29 -39.23 12.57 -20.54
N ILE A 30 -38.96 11.35 -20.07
CA ILE A 30 -39.26 10.12 -20.81
C ILE A 30 -40.75 10.06 -21.15
N GLN A 31 -41.63 10.36 -20.19
CA GLN A 31 -43.07 10.40 -20.41
C GLN A 31 -43.48 11.44 -21.48
N ILE A 32 -42.85 12.62 -21.51
CA ILE A 32 -43.10 13.64 -22.54
C ILE A 32 -42.67 13.15 -23.93
N PHE A 33 -41.53 12.46 -24.02
CA PHE A 33 -41.09 11.85 -25.28
C PHE A 33 -42.04 10.78 -25.76
N ASP A 34 -42.55 9.94 -24.86
CA ASP A 34 -43.48 8.85 -25.19
C ASP A 34 -44.86 9.39 -25.62
N GLU A 35 -45.36 10.43 -24.96
CA GLU A 35 -46.61 11.10 -25.32
C GLU A 35 -46.54 11.75 -26.70
N LYS A 36 -45.44 12.48 -26.99
CA LYS A 36 -45.26 13.11 -28.30
C LYS A 36 -44.95 12.11 -29.41
N SER A 37 -44.28 11.00 -29.09
CA SER A 37 -44.09 9.89 -30.03
C SER A 37 -45.42 9.22 -30.38
N ALA A 38 -46.34 9.06 -29.40
CA ALA A 38 -47.67 8.51 -29.64
C ALA A 38 -48.54 9.41 -30.54
N LEU A 39 -48.26 10.72 -30.57
CA LEU A 39 -48.87 11.68 -31.50
C LEU A 39 -48.25 11.65 -32.91
N GLY A 40 -47.29 10.75 -33.17
CA GLY A 40 -46.68 10.54 -34.48
C GLY A 40 -45.51 11.49 -34.81
N LEU A 41 -45.02 12.27 -33.84
CA LEU A 41 -43.84 13.10 -34.02
C LEU A 41 -42.56 12.26 -33.99
N SER A 42 -41.60 12.62 -34.83
CA SER A 42 -40.27 12.02 -34.79
C SER A 42 -39.48 12.51 -33.58
N GLU A 43 -38.57 11.68 -33.05
CA GLU A 43 -37.71 12.04 -31.92
C GLU A 43 -36.89 13.31 -32.19
N TYR A 44 -36.52 13.54 -33.46
CA TYR A 44 -35.83 14.74 -33.90
C TYR A 44 -36.68 16.01 -33.72
N GLU A 45 -37.94 15.98 -34.16
CA GLU A 45 -38.88 17.11 -34.00
C GLU A 45 -39.19 17.39 -32.52
N ILE A 46 -39.28 16.33 -31.71
CA ILE A 46 -39.48 16.47 -30.26
C ILE A 46 -38.29 17.18 -29.62
N THR A 47 -37.05 16.84 -30.01
CA THR A 47 -35.84 17.51 -29.48
C THR A 47 -35.70 18.96 -29.94
N GLN A 48 -36.23 19.35 -31.11
CA GLN A 48 -36.24 20.75 -31.54
C GLN A 48 -37.31 21.58 -30.80
N ALA A 49 -38.43 20.97 -30.44
CA ALA A 49 -39.51 21.64 -29.73
C ALA A 49 -39.23 21.82 -28.22
N LEU A 50 -38.24 21.09 -27.68
CA LEU A 50 -37.83 21.18 -26.28
C LEU A 50 -36.65 22.16 -26.12
N PRO A 51 -36.55 22.89 -24.99
CA PRO A 51 -35.35 23.66 -24.67
C PRO A 51 -34.12 22.74 -24.56
N SER A 52 -32.92 23.27 -24.77
CA SER A 52 -31.69 22.47 -24.66
C SER A 52 -31.57 21.82 -23.27
N PRO A 53 -31.02 20.58 -23.17
CA PRO A 53 -30.82 19.89 -21.89
C PRO A 53 -30.14 20.75 -20.83
N LYS A 54 -29.16 21.57 -21.26
CA LYS A 54 -28.44 22.54 -20.43
C LYS A 54 -29.38 23.58 -19.81
N ASN A 55 -30.25 24.19 -20.62
CA ASN A 55 -31.21 25.20 -20.14
C ASN A 55 -32.25 24.61 -19.20
N ILE A 56 -32.68 23.37 -19.45
CA ILE A 56 -33.60 22.63 -18.57
C ILE A 56 -32.94 22.40 -17.21
N ALA A 57 -31.71 21.87 -17.20
CA ALA A 57 -30.99 21.61 -15.97
C ALA A 57 -30.73 22.90 -15.18
N GLN A 58 -30.35 23.99 -15.85
CA GLN A 58 -30.17 25.30 -15.22
C GLN A 58 -31.47 25.79 -14.55
N ASN A 59 -32.62 25.69 -15.22
CA ASN A 59 -33.89 26.14 -14.64
C ASN A 59 -34.33 25.29 -13.43
N ILE A 60 -34.06 23.98 -13.47
CA ILE A 60 -34.38 23.06 -12.37
C ILE A 60 -33.49 23.35 -11.16
N LEU A 61 -32.18 23.54 -11.38
CA LEU A 61 -31.22 23.85 -10.33
C LEU A 61 -31.47 25.23 -9.71
N GLU A 62 -31.80 26.24 -10.53
CA GLU A 62 -32.18 27.58 -10.08
C GLU A 62 -33.43 27.55 -9.18
N LYS A 63 -34.46 26.79 -9.57
CA LYS A 63 -35.67 26.59 -8.74
C LYS A 63 -35.39 25.94 -7.39
N LEU A 64 -34.31 25.15 -7.29
CA LEU A 64 -33.88 24.48 -6.07
C LEU A 64 -32.86 25.32 -5.27
N GLY A 65 -32.52 26.54 -5.72
CA GLY A 65 -31.56 27.42 -5.06
C GLY A 65 -30.09 26.99 -5.25
N LEU A 66 -29.81 26.17 -6.27
CA LEU A 66 -28.47 25.67 -6.58
C LEU A 66 -27.84 26.46 -7.74
N THR A 67 -26.55 26.74 -7.64
CA THR A 67 -25.77 27.42 -8.68
C THR A 67 -25.36 26.43 -9.77
N PHE A 68 -25.68 26.72 -11.03
CA PHE A 68 -25.25 25.93 -12.19
C PHE A 68 -23.72 26.06 -12.38
N ASP A 69 -22.96 25.04 -11.98
CA ASP A 69 -21.53 24.98 -12.21
C ASP A 69 -21.27 24.41 -13.62
N THR A 70 -20.82 25.27 -14.53
CA THR A 70 -20.64 24.92 -15.95
C THR A 70 -19.25 24.35 -16.18
N GLN A 71 -18.94 23.21 -15.57
CA GLN A 71 -17.70 22.48 -15.85
C GLN A 71 -17.99 21.35 -16.84
N SER A 72 -18.01 21.70 -18.13
CA SER A 72 -17.45 20.91 -19.24
C SER A 72 -17.87 21.51 -20.57
N ASP A 73 -17.04 22.42 -21.06
CA ASP A 73 -16.89 22.59 -22.50
C ASP A 73 -16.04 21.40 -22.97
N TYR A 74 -16.69 20.31 -23.37
CA TYR A 74 -16.02 19.30 -24.20
C TYR A 74 -16.19 19.77 -25.64
N GLU A 75 -15.38 20.76 -26.01
CA GLU A 75 -15.11 21.09 -27.40
C GLU A 75 -14.10 20.05 -27.90
N ASP A 76 -14.54 19.21 -28.84
CA ASP A 76 -13.83 18.06 -29.42
C ASP A 76 -12.68 18.50 -30.34
N ASP A 77 -11.79 19.35 -29.83
CA ASP A 77 -10.62 19.84 -30.53
C ASP A 77 -9.34 19.23 -29.93
N TRP A 78 -8.61 18.49 -30.77
CA TRP A 78 -7.29 17.99 -30.45
C TRP A 78 -6.30 19.16 -30.32
N ILE A 79 -5.89 19.48 -29.10
CA ILE A 79 -4.86 20.49 -28.84
C ILE A 79 -3.48 19.82 -28.90
N GLU A 80 -2.66 20.21 -29.88
CA GLU A 80 -1.26 19.79 -29.98
C GLU A 80 -0.45 20.42 -28.84
N ILE A 81 0.15 19.59 -27.97
CA ILE A 81 0.96 20.04 -26.83
C ILE A 81 2.29 20.61 -27.37
N THR A 82 2.30 21.91 -27.69
CA THR A 82 3.53 22.64 -27.95
C THR A 82 4.14 23.07 -26.62
N HIS A 83 5.46 22.90 -26.47
CA HIS A 83 6.21 23.05 -25.20
C HIS A 83 6.19 24.46 -24.57
N ASP A 84 5.40 25.40 -25.09
CA ASP A 84 5.40 26.82 -24.69
C ASP A 84 4.04 27.30 -24.15
N THR A 85 3.17 26.38 -23.72
CA THR A 85 1.98 26.72 -22.95
C THR A 85 2.32 26.74 -21.46
N THR A 86 2.25 27.91 -20.83
CA THR A 86 2.22 28.04 -19.37
C THR A 86 1.00 27.26 -18.86
N TYR A 87 1.24 26.07 -18.33
CA TYR A 87 0.21 25.25 -17.71
C TYR A 87 -0.42 26.03 -16.55
N GLN A 88 -1.64 26.52 -16.76
CA GLN A 88 -2.53 26.86 -15.65
C GLN A 88 -3.07 25.52 -15.14
N ASP A 89 -2.38 24.99 -14.14
CA ASP A 89 -2.56 23.67 -13.53
C ASP A 89 -3.90 23.62 -12.76
N GLU A 90 -5.02 23.70 -13.46
CA GLU A 90 -6.35 23.60 -12.89
C GLU A 90 -6.85 22.16 -12.95
N ALA A 91 -7.09 21.60 -11.76
CA ALA A 91 -7.61 20.26 -11.49
C ALA A 91 -6.63 19.09 -11.69
N TYR A 92 -5.45 19.15 -11.05
CA TYR A 92 -4.90 17.93 -10.45
C TYR A 92 -6.02 17.33 -9.59
N ASN A 93 -6.49 16.12 -9.92
CA ASN A 93 -7.43 15.36 -9.11
C ASN A 93 -7.04 15.56 -7.66
N LYS A 94 -7.83 16.35 -6.93
CA LYS A 94 -7.61 16.59 -5.52
C LYS A 94 -7.97 15.29 -4.87
N TYR A 95 -7.00 14.37 -4.81
CA TYR A 95 -6.94 13.36 -3.77
C TYR A 95 -7.16 14.17 -2.50
N ILE A 96 -8.39 14.19 -2.00
CA ILE A 96 -8.67 14.73 -0.67
C ILE A 96 -7.85 13.79 0.20
N PRO A 97 -6.71 14.22 0.75
CA PRO A 97 -6.00 13.35 1.65
C PRO A 97 -6.97 13.18 2.80
N HIS A 98 -7.57 12.00 2.92
CA HIS A 98 -8.29 11.66 4.13
C HIS A 98 -7.22 11.52 5.21
N ASN A 99 -6.79 12.67 5.74
CA ASN A 99 -5.70 12.88 6.67
C ASN A 99 -6.15 12.45 8.07
N SER A 100 -6.71 11.24 8.15
CA SER A 100 -6.76 10.54 9.40
C SER A 100 -5.34 10.05 9.65
N ARG A 101 -4.73 10.55 10.73
CA ARG A 101 -3.46 10.03 11.25
C ARG A 101 -3.49 8.49 11.34
N MET A 102 -4.66 7.92 11.58
CA MET A 102 -4.89 6.49 11.63
C MET A 102 -4.67 5.80 10.28
N ASN A 103 -5.18 6.34 9.17
CA ASN A 103 -5.05 5.71 7.85
C ASN A 103 -3.59 5.71 7.38
N ARG A 104 -2.86 6.79 7.65
CA ARG A 104 -1.42 6.86 7.37
C ARG A 104 -0.62 5.87 8.22
N LEU A 105 -1.03 5.65 9.47
CA LEU A 105 -0.43 4.60 10.32
C LEU A 105 -0.72 3.21 9.77
N PHE A 106 -1.94 2.92 9.31
CA PHE A 106 -2.27 1.64 8.69
C PHE A 106 -1.50 1.39 7.39
N GLU A 107 -1.30 2.43 6.58
CA GLU A 107 -0.48 2.35 5.35
C GLU A 107 0.99 2.07 5.67
N MET A 108 1.59 2.84 6.59
CA MET A 108 2.96 2.62 7.04
C MET A 108 3.14 1.24 7.70
N LEU A 109 2.19 0.85 8.56
CA LEU A 109 2.19 -0.45 9.22
C LEU A 109 2.08 -1.58 8.20
N GLY A 110 1.16 -1.49 7.24
CA GLY A 110 0.96 -2.49 6.20
C GLY A 110 2.22 -2.73 5.37
N ILE A 111 2.89 -1.66 4.93
CA ILE A 111 4.13 -1.75 4.14
C ILE A 111 5.26 -2.35 4.99
N THR A 112 5.37 -1.95 6.26
CA THR A 112 6.38 -2.49 7.19
C THR A 112 6.17 -3.97 7.44
N LEU A 113 4.92 -4.38 7.69
CA LEU A 113 4.55 -5.74 8.03
C LEU A 113 4.77 -6.68 6.82
N LEU A 114 4.44 -6.21 5.60
CA LEU A 114 4.76 -6.93 4.37
C LEU A 114 6.27 -7.12 4.21
N ASN A 115 7.07 -6.07 4.41
CA ASN A 115 8.54 -6.16 4.32
C ASN A 115 9.12 -7.14 5.35
N ILE A 116 8.63 -7.11 6.59
CA ILE A 116 9.03 -8.05 7.65
C ILE A 116 8.67 -9.49 7.27
N ILE A 117 7.49 -9.76 6.74
CA ILE A 117 7.09 -11.13 6.33
C ILE A 117 8.05 -11.70 5.28
N PHE A 118 8.49 -10.88 4.32
CA PHE A 118 9.48 -11.33 3.33
C PHE A 118 10.86 -11.53 3.95
N MET A 119 11.31 -10.62 4.83
CA MET A 119 12.68 -10.66 5.33
C MET A 119 12.89 -11.53 6.58
N ILE A 120 11.83 -11.90 7.29
CA ILE A 120 11.91 -12.69 8.53
C ILE A 120 12.64 -14.02 8.31
N TRP A 121 12.46 -14.67 7.16
CA TRP A 121 13.11 -15.94 6.85
C TRP A 121 14.63 -15.82 6.76
N VAL A 122 15.13 -14.72 6.19
CA VAL A 122 16.58 -14.47 6.09
C VAL A 122 17.16 -14.19 7.47
N ILE A 123 16.48 -13.35 8.26
CA ILE A 123 16.89 -13.02 9.63
C ILE A 123 16.89 -14.27 10.52
N LEU A 124 15.85 -15.10 10.38
CA LEU A 124 15.71 -16.36 11.11
C LEU A 124 16.82 -17.34 10.73
N LEU A 125 17.14 -17.47 9.45
CA LEU A 125 18.25 -18.32 9.00
C LEU A 125 19.59 -17.88 9.61
N ILE A 126 19.89 -16.58 9.60
CA ILE A 126 21.10 -16.03 10.22
C ILE A 126 21.10 -16.30 11.74
N ALA A 127 19.95 -16.12 12.40
CA ALA A 127 19.80 -16.36 13.83
C ALA A 127 20.04 -17.83 14.19
N ILE A 128 19.51 -18.78 13.41
CA ILE A 128 19.74 -20.23 13.64
C ILE A 128 21.23 -20.57 13.50
N ILE A 129 21.90 -20.07 12.46
CA ILE A 129 23.33 -20.33 12.24
C ILE A 129 24.17 -19.79 13.40
N LEU A 130 23.87 -18.59 13.87
CA LEU A 130 24.54 -18.01 15.04
C LEU A 130 24.28 -18.83 16.30
N MET A 131 23.03 -19.21 16.52
CA MET A 131 22.63 -19.99 17.69
C MET A 131 23.28 -21.36 17.70
N SER A 132 23.38 -22.05 16.55
CA SER A 132 24.10 -23.31 16.45
C SER A 132 25.59 -23.14 16.74
N GLY A 133 26.21 -22.07 16.24
CA GLY A 133 27.61 -21.78 16.53
C GLY A 133 27.86 -21.58 18.03
N TRP A 134 26.98 -20.81 18.70
CA TRP A 134 27.05 -20.60 20.15
C TRP A 134 26.83 -21.90 20.94
N LEU A 135 25.93 -22.75 20.49
CA LEU A 135 25.64 -24.04 21.12
C LEU A 135 26.87 -24.97 21.05
N VAL A 136 27.47 -25.12 19.86
CA VAL A 136 28.69 -25.93 19.69
C VAL A 136 29.83 -25.45 20.58
N ILE A 137 30.06 -24.13 20.62
CA ILE A 137 31.07 -23.53 21.51
C ILE A 137 30.75 -23.82 22.98
N GLY A 138 29.48 -23.68 23.38
CA GLY A 138 29.04 -23.98 24.75
C GLY A 138 29.30 -25.42 25.15
N ILE A 139 29.02 -26.39 24.26
CA ILE A 139 29.30 -27.81 24.50
C ILE A 139 30.81 -28.05 24.62
N PHE A 140 31.62 -27.45 23.74
CA PHE A 140 33.07 -27.63 23.77
C PHE A 140 33.72 -26.99 25.01
N LEU A 141 33.18 -25.88 25.50
CA LEU A 141 33.61 -25.29 26.76
C LEU A 141 33.24 -26.17 27.97
N ALA A 142 32.11 -26.88 27.89
CA ALA A 142 31.65 -27.79 28.95
C ALA A 142 32.30 -29.19 28.89
N SER A 143 32.92 -29.58 27.77
CA SER A 143 33.49 -30.93 27.59
C SER A 143 34.48 -31.38 28.69
N PRO A 144 35.44 -30.57 29.16
CA PRO A 144 36.36 -31.01 30.22
C PRO A 144 35.64 -31.23 31.56
N LEU A 145 34.56 -30.50 31.85
CA LEU A 145 33.78 -30.65 33.07
C LEU A 145 33.11 -32.03 33.11
N PHE A 146 32.54 -32.44 31.97
CA PHE A 146 31.91 -33.75 31.82
C PHE A 146 32.94 -34.88 31.91
N SER A 147 34.13 -34.69 31.33
CA SER A 147 35.20 -35.70 31.40
C SER A 147 35.78 -35.85 32.82
N LEU A 148 35.85 -34.77 33.60
CA LEU A 148 36.25 -34.83 35.01
C LEU A 148 35.27 -35.63 35.86
N PHE A 149 33.96 -35.51 35.60
CA PHE A 149 32.95 -36.30 36.29
C PHE A 149 33.13 -37.81 36.06
N ILE A 150 33.45 -38.21 34.83
CA ILE A 150 33.71 -39.63 34.49
C ILE A 150 34.98 -40.14 35.19
N LEU A 151 36.04 -39.34 35.25
CA LEU A 151 37.27 -39.69 35.99
C LEU A 151 37.00 -39.96 37.49
N GLY A 152 36.04 -39.25 38.08
CA GLY A 152 35.66 -39.44 39.49
C GLY A 152 34.87 -40.73 39.77
N THR A 153 34.22 -41.32 38.76
CA THR A 153 33.40 -42.53 38.93
C THR A 153 34.12 -43.81 38.47
N ALA A 154 35.04 -43.71 37.50
CA ALA A 154 35.78 -44.85 36.99
C ALA A 154 37.23 -44.47 36.62
N ILE A 155 38.19 -44.99 37.40
CA ILE A 155 39.62 -44.83 37.12
C ILE A 155 40.02 -45.89 36.08
N SER A 156 39.87 -45.53 34.80
CA SER A 156 40.24 -46.39 33.67
C SER A 156 41.16 -45.64 32.70
N THR A 157 41.99 -46.38 31.96
CA THR A 157 42.85 -45.81 30.90
C THR A 157 42.04 -45.04 29.86
N TYR A 158 40.83 -45.52 29.57
CA TYR A 158 39.89 -44.85 28.67
C TYR A 158 39.44 -43.47 29.18
N ALA A 159 39.13 -43.34 30.48
CA ALA A 159 38.72 -42.06 31.07
C ALA A 159 39.82 -40.99 31.00
N TRP A 160 41.08 -41.38 31.20
CA TRP A 160 42.23 -40.48 31.04
C TRP A 160 42.40 -40.01 29.60
N PHE A 161 42.30 -40.91 28.63
CA PHE A 161 42.34 -40.54 27.22
C PHE A 161 41.22 -39.57 26.84
N GLN A 162 39.99 -39.85 27.29
CA GLN A 162 38.83 -38.99 27.06
C GLN A 162 39.02 -37.58 27.66
N PHE A 163 39.69 -37.47 28.81
CA PHE A 163 40.02 -36.19 29.42
C PHE A 163 40.99 -35.36 28.57
N PHE A 164 42.06 -35.96 28.03
CA PHE A 164 42.97 -35.25 27.12
C PHE A 164 42.26 -34.78 25.84
N VAL A 165 41.39 -35.62 25.26
CA VAL A 165 40.58 -35.23 24.09
C VAL A 165 39.67 -34.05 24.44
N SER A 166 39.02 -34.08 25.60
CA SER A 166 38.14 -32.98 26.06
C SER A 166 38.89 -31.66 26.26
N LEU A 167 40.18 -31.70 26.59
CA LEU A 167 41.03 -30.52 26.75
C LEU A 167 41.41 -29.90 25.39
N ILE A 168 41.59 -30.74 24.37
CA ILE A 168 41.75 -30.28 22.97
C ILE A 168 40.45 -29.62 22.50
N LEU A 169 39.29 -30.25 22.75
CA LEU A 169 37.98 -29.67 22.41
C LEU A 169 37.73 -28.34 23.12
N LEU A 170 38.12 -28.21 24.39
CA LEU A 170 38.08 -26.94 25.12
C LEU A 170 38.89 -25.85 24.40
N GLY A 171 40.11 -26.17 23.94
CA GLY A 171 40.94 -25.25 23.16
C GLY A 171 40.27 -24.78 21.87
N ILE A 172 39.66 -25.71 21.13
CA ILE A 172 38.88 -25.41 19.92
C ILE A 172 37.66 -24.54 20.25
N GLY A 173 36.96 -24.83 21.35
CA GLY A 173 35.84 -24.04 21.83
C GLY A 173 36.22 -22.60 22.17
N LEU A 174 37.36 -22.38 22.83
CA LEU A 174 37.88 -21.05 23.14
C LEU A 174 38.23 -20.26 21.87
N LEU A 175 38.87 -20.91 20.89
CA LEU A 175 39.13 -20.30 19.57
C LEU A 175 37.82 -19.94 18.86
N GLY A 176 36.84 -20.85 18.88
CA GLY A 176 35.49 -20.61 18.35
C GLY A 176 34.80 -19.41 19.00
N PHE A 177 34.91 -19.26 20.33
CA PHE A 177 34.35 -18.14 21.07
C PHE A 177 34.94 -16.79 20.62
N ILE A 178 36.25 -16.74 20.38
CA ILE A 178 36.93 -15.53 19.88
C ILE A 178 36.41 -15.15 18.48
N ILE A 179 36.17 -16.14 17.62
CA ILE A 179 35.71 -15.95 16.24
C ILE A 179 34.22 -15.58 16.18
N ILE A 180 33.36 -16.22 16.96
CA ILE A 180 31.90 -16.01 16.85
C ILE A 180 31.46 -14.65 17.40
N ARG A 181 32.20 -14.10 18.37
CA ARG A 181 31.87 -12.82 19.01
C ARG A 181 31.84 -11.63 18.03
N PRO A 182 32.86 -11.38 17.19
CA PRO A 182 32.79 -10.33 16.17
C PRO A 182 31.73 -10.62 15.10
N ILE A 183 31.54 -11.89 14.71
CA ILE A 183 30.50 -12.28 13.74
C ILE A 183 29.10 -11.92 14.28
N THR A 184 28.82 -12.25 15.54
CA THR A 184 27.54 -11.94 16.20
C THR A 184 27.31 -10.42 16.28
N LYS A 185 28.36 -9.65 16.62
CA LYS A 185 28.27 -8.18 16.61
C LYS A 185 28.01 -7.62 15.21
N GLY A 186 28.66 -8.16 14.19
CA GLY A 186 28.46 -7.80 12.79
C GLY A 186 27.02 -8.06 12.34
N ALA A 187 26.50 -9.24 12.64
CA ALA A 187 25.11 -9.61 12.35
C ALA A 187 24.10 -8.69 13.04
N PHE A 188 24.33 -8.35 14.32
CA PHE A 188 23.47 -7.41 15.04
C PHE A 188 23.53 -5.98 14.46
N LYS A 189 24.72 -5.55 14.03
CA LYS A 189 24.89 -4.25 13.35
C LYS A 189 24.14 -4.22 12.02
N LEU A 190 24.25 -5.28 11.21
CA LEU A 190 23.50 -5.43 9.96
C LEU A 190 21.98 -5.38 10.21
N PHE A 191 21.50 -6.12 11.21
CA PHE A 191 20.09 -6.10 11.60
C PHE A 191 19.61 -4.69 11.99
N MET A 192 20.39 -3.96 12.78
CA MET A 192 20.06 -2.59 13.17
C MET A 192 20.06 -1.62 11.97
N ILE A 193 21.04 -1.71 11.08
CA ILE A 193 21.10 -0.89 9.86
C ILE A 193 19.86 -1.15 9.00
N TYR A 194 19.49 -2.42 8.80
CA TYR A 194 18.31 -2.79 8.04
C TYR A 194 17.03 -2.21 8.65
N HIS A 195 16.81 -2.37 9.95
CA HIS A 195 15.63 -1.84 10.62
C HIS A 195 15.59 -0.30 10.59
N GLN A 196 16.74 0.36 10.76
CA GLN A 196 16.85 1.81 10.64
C GLN A 196 16.55 2.30 9.22
N TRP A 197 17.01 1.58 8.19
CA TRP A 197 16.70 1.87 6.80
C TRP A 197 15.19 1.76 6.54
N CYS A 198 14.55 0.66 6.96
CA CYS A 198 13.10 0.51 6.85
C CYS A 198 12.36 1.68 7.52
N TRP A 199 12.78 2.06 8.73
CA TRP A 199 12.18 3.18 9.45
C TRP A 199 12.40 4.54 8.77
N SER A 200 13.57 4.76 8.18
CA SER A 200 13.91 5.99 7.44
C SER A 200 13.09 6.13 6.15
N VAL A 201 12.88 5.02 5.44
CA VAL A 201 12.04 4.96 4.24
C VAL A 201 10.59 5.30 4.57
N LEU A 202 10.03 4.76 5.66
CA LEU A 202 8.66 5.05 6.10
C LEU A 202 8.44 6.52 6.49
N LYS A 203 9.50 7.19 6.97
CA LYS A 203 9.46 8.61 7.32
C LYS A 203 9.61 9.55 6.11
N GLY A 204 9.75 9.00 4.89
CA GLY A 204 9.85 9.79 3.67
C GLY A 204 11.24 10.39 3.44
N GLY A 205 12.31 9.73 3.91
CA GLY A 205 13.68 10.12 3.55
C GLY A 205 14.07 11.52 4.03
N SER A 206 13.99 11.79 5.34
CA SER A 206 14.78 12.89 5.92
C SER A 206 16.17 12.36 6.26
N THR A 207 16.95 12.08 5.22
CA THR A 207 18.41 12.02 5.34
C THR A 207 18.90 13.46 5.46
N LYS A 208 19.25 13.86 6.69
CA LYS A 208 20.34 14.83 6.87
C LYS A 208 21.66 14.09 6.78
#